data_AF-E0U7U2-F1
#
_entry.id   AF-E0U7U2-F1
#
_cell.length_a   1.000
_cell.length_b   1.000
_cell.length_c   1.000
_cell.angle_alpha   90.00
_cell.angle_beta   90.00
_cell.angle_gamma   90.00
#
_symmetry.space_group_name_H-M   'P 1'
#
loop_
_entity.id
_entity.type
_entity.pdbx_description
1 polymer ?
#
loop_
_entity_poly.entity_id
_entity_poly.type
_entity_poly.pdbx_seq_one_letter_code
_entity_poly.pdbx_strand_id
1 'polypeptide(L)'
;MARILVKHKITVSDPADNSKTMILAFYAPPDAYTGIETETGVKAPASDKPDEFGDFPACSVEELLSTGTAVRKVVDVLKGGKTYRHKIIVADVKAAAFDNAVKAKTYRGGTIKKVVNPLDDIFS
;
A
#
# COMPACT_ATOMS: atom_id res chain seq x y z
N MET A 1 -9.93 21.15 -2.37
CA MET A 1 -8.49 21.08 -2.00
C MET A 1 -7.82 20.06 -2.91
N ALA A 2 -6.81 20.48 -3.67
CA ALA A 2 -6.05 19.58 -4.54
C ALA A 2 -5.44 18.45 -3.69
N ARG A 3 -5.56 17.20 -4.13
CA ARG A 3 -4.93 16.06 -3.46
C ARG A 3 -3.42 16.18 -3.69
N ILE A 4 -2.73 16.86 -2.76
CA ILE A 4 -1.27 16.86 -2.73
C ILE A 4 -0.87 15.41 -2.43
N LEU A 5 -0.25 14.75 -3.41
CA LEU A 5 0.35 13.45 -3.19
C LEU A 5 1.56 13.65 -2.28
N VAL A 6 1.72 12.77 -1.29
CA VAL A 6 2.88 12.79 -0.40
C VAL A 6 3.77 11.58 -0.70
N LYS A 7 5.07 11.77 -0.52
CA LYS A 7 6.06 10.72 -0.75
C LYS A 7 5.92 9.68 0.37
N HIS A 8 5.70 8.43 0.02
CA HIS A 8 5.67 7.28 0.91
C HIS A 8 6.91 6.42 0.66
N LYS A 9 7.38 5.71 1.70
CA LYS A 9 8.42 4.69 1.57
C LYS A 9 7.80 3.31 1.63
N ILE A 10 8.36 2.37 0.88
CA ILE A 10 8.01 0.96 0.93
C ILE A 10 9.28 0.13 1.10
N THR A 11 9.25 -0.81 2.04
CA THR A 11 10.35 -1.75 2.26
C THR A 11 10.05 -3.04 1.53
N VAL A 12 10.85 -3.35 0.51
CA VAL A 12 10.65 -4.49 -0.40
C VAL A 12 11.90 -5.38 -0.41
N SER A 13 11.81 -6.61 -0.94
CA SER A 13 13.02 -7.42 -1.17
C SER A 13 13.93 -6.78 -2.21
N ASP A 14 15.24 -6.95 -2.05
CA ASP A 14 16.20 -6.55 -3.08
C ASP A 14 16.09 -7.54 -4.27
N PRO A 15 15.76 -7.07 -5.49
CA PRO A 15 15.60 -7.93 -6.65
C PRO A 15 16.90 -8.62 -7.08
N ALA A 16 18.07 -8.14 -6.64
CA ALA A 16 19.36 -8.79 -6.87
C ALA A 16 19.71 -9.84 -5.79
N ASP A 17 19.13 -9.73 -4.60
CA ASP A 17 19.37 -10.62 -3.46
C ASP A 17 18.14 -10.66 -2.53
N ASN A 18 17.25 -11.62 -2.76
CA ASN A 18 15.99 -11.77 -2.03
C ASN A 18 16.16 -12.02 -0.50
N SER A 19 17.40 -12.17 0.00
CA SER A 19 17.69 -12.21 1.44
C SER A 19 17.83 -10.81 2.07
N LYS A 20 17.93 -9.77 1.24
CA LYS A 20 18.06 -8.37 1.66
C LYS A 20 16.77 -7.59 1.37
N THR A 21 16.64 -6.45 2.03
CA THR A 21 15.55 -5.51 1.79
C THR A 21 16.09 -4.17 1.30
N MET A 22 15.32 -3.50 0.46
CA MET A 22 15.58 -2.15 -0.01
C MET A 22 14.38 -1.25 0.25
N ILE A 23 14.66 0.06 0.35
CA ILE A 23 13.64 1.08 0.55
C ILE A 23 13.46 1.83 -0.76
N LEU A 24 12.25 1.76 -1.31
CA LEU A 24 11.82 2.56 -2.45
C LEU A 24 10.85 3.64 -1.98
N ALA A 25 10.70 4.70 -2.76
CA ALA A 25 9.73 5.75 -2.49
C ALA A 25 8.76 5.92 -3.67
N PHE A 26 7.51 6.26 -3.37
CA PHE A 26 6.48 6.54 -4.38
C PHE A 26 5.48 7.57 -3.86
N TYR A 27 4.71 8.18 -4.76
CA TYR A 27 3.71 9.18 -4.37
C TYR A 27 2.32 8.55 -4.20
N ALA A 28 1.66 8.88 -3.08
CA ALA A 28 0.28 8.47 -2.81
C ALA A 28 -0.45 9.53 -1.96
N PRO A 29 -1.80 9.51 -1.90
CA PRO A 29 -2.54 10.39 -0.99
C PRO A 29 -2.12 10.19 0.47
N PRO A 30 -2.12 11.24 1.31
CA PRO A 30 -1.62 11.18 2.69
C PRO A 30 -2.31 10.10 3.55
N ASP A 31 -3.62 9.91 3.37
CA ASP A 31 -4.40 8.92 4.14
C ASP A 31 -4.58 7.59 3.38
N ALA A 32 -3.69 7.27 2.44
CA ALA A 32 -3.78 6.05 1.65
C ALA A 32 -3.39 4.79 2.43
N TYR A 33 -2.60 4.92 3.49
CA TYR A 33 -2.06 3.77 4.22
C TYR A 33 -2.36 3.80 5.72
N THR A 34 -3.06 4.82 6.21
CA THR A 34 -3.38 4.99 7.62
C THR A 34 -4.14 3.80 8.20
N GLY A 35 -3.56 3.15 9.22
CA GLY A 35 -4.12 1.99 9.92
C GLY A 35 -3.75 0.63 9.32
N ILE A 36 -2.99 0.61 8.22
CA ILE A 36 -2.53 -0.61 7.53
C ILE A 36 -1.06 -0.55 7.12
N GLU A 37 -0.28 0.39 7.66
CA GLU A 37 1.13 0.61 7.33
C GLU A 37 1.98 -0.63 7.61
N THR A 38 1.72 -1.29 8.75
CA THR A 38 2.43 -2.50 9.18
C THR A 38 2.18 -3.69 8.26
N GLU A 39 0.96 -3.80 7.72
CA GLU A 39 0.58 -4.90 6.83
C GLU A 39 1.01 -4.66 5.40
N THR A 40 0.99 -3.40 4.95
CA THR A 40 1.42 -3.05 3.60
C THR A 40 2.93 -2.97 3.45
N GLY A 41 3.66 -2.74 4.55
CA GLY A 41 5.09 -2.41 4.51
C GLY A 41 5.34 -0.99 3.97
N VAL A 42 4.29 -0.18 3.88
CA VAL A 42 4.34 1.20 3.40
C VAL A 42 4.28 2.14 4.60
N LYS A 43 5.23 3.08 4.66
CA LYS A 43 5.29 4.11 5.70
C LYS A 43 5.05 5.48 5.08
N ALA A 44 4.05 6.18 5.60
CA ALA A 44 3.82 7.60 5.33
C ALA A 44 4.85 8.46 6.11
N PRO A 45 5.20 9.66 5.61
CA PRO A 45 6.04 10.57 6.36
C PRO A 45 5.31 11.00 7.63
N ALA A 46 6.06 11.27 8.70
CA ALA A 46 5.45 11.81 9.90
C ALA A 46 4.73 13.14 9.56
N SER A 47 3.56 13.38 10.18
CA SER A 47 2.74 14.56 9.84
C SER A 47 3.43 15.89 10.14
N ASP A 48 4.38 15.89 11.09
CA ASP A 48 5.25 17.01 11.45
C ASP A 48 6.50 17.13 10.54
N LYS A 49 6.76 16.14 9.67
CA LYS A 49 7.92 16.08 8.76
C LYS A 49 7.51 15.53 7.38
N PRO A 50 6.73 16.29 6.59
CA PRO A 50 6.29 15.86 5.26
C PRO A 50 7.46 15.57 4.29
N ASP A 51 8.63 16.17 4.55
CA ASP A 51 9.86 16.02 3.78
C ASP A 51 10.86 15.03 4.41
N GLU A 52 10.46 14.21 5.40
CA GLU A 52 11.33 13.18 6.05
C GLU A 52 12.03 12.27 5.01
N PHE A 53 11.46 12.17 3.81
CA PHE A 53 11.92 11.31 2.72
C PHE A 53 12.54 12.11 1.55
N GLY A 54 12.93 13.36 1.78
CA GLY A 54 13.39 14.33 0.77
C GLY A 54 14.36 13.76 -0.28
N ASP A 55 15.43 13.11 0.18
CA ASP A 55 16.51 12.63 -0.71
C ASP A 55 16.23 11.27 -1.39
N PHE A 56 15.15 10.58 -1.03
CA PHE A 56 14.82 9.31 -1.69
C PHE A 56 14.22 9.57 -3.08
N PRO A 57 14.81 9.03 -4.16
CA PRO A 57 14.21 9.11 -5.48
C PRO A 57 12.86 8.40 -5.45
N ALA A 58 11.82 9.07 -5.95
CA ALA A 58 10.48 8.51 -6.01
C ALA A 58 10.22 7.93 -7.40
N CYS A 59 9.76 6.68 -7.44
CA CYS A 59 9.27 6.04 -8.66
C CYS A 59 7.75 6.12 -8.75
N SER A 60 7.23 5.93 -9.96
CA SER A 60 5.80 5.73 -10.17
C SER A 60 5.35 4.38 -9.62
N VAL A 61 4.07 4.28 -9.27
CA VAL A 61 3.48 3.01 -8.81
C VAL A 61 3.62 1.92 -9.87
N GLU A 62 3.51 2.25 -11.16
CA GLU A 62 3.62 1.25 -12.23
C GLU A 62 5.06 0.74 -12.39
N GLU A 63 6.07 1.62 -12.25
CA GLU A 63 7.47 1.20 -12.20
C GLU A 63 7.72 0.27 -11.01
N LEU A 64 7.21 0.62 -9.83
CA LEU A 64 7.31 -0.22 -8.64
C LEU A 64 6.73 -1.62 -8.87
N LEU A 65 5.54 -1.70 -9.47
CA LEU A 65 4.89 -2.97 -9.79
C LEU A 65 5.66 -3.76 -10.87
N SER A 66 6.26 -3.07 -11.84
CA SER A 66 7.04 -3.72 -12.91
C SER A 66 8.30 -4.43 -12.40
N THR A 67 8.87 -3.98 -11.27
CA THR A 67 10.01 -4.66 -10.64
C THR A 67 9.66 -6.00 -10.00
N GLY A 68 8.38 -6.29 -9.78
CA GLY A 68 7.93 -7.48 -9.05
C GLY A 68 8.15 -7.45 -7.54
N THR A 69 8.77 -6.39 -7.01
CA THR A 69 9.06 -6.23 -5.57
C THR A 69 7.87 -5.67 -4.77
N ALA A 70 6.79 -5.30 -5.46
CA ALA A 70 5.55 -4.87 -4.85
C ALA A 70 4.35 -5.41 -5.62
N VAL A 71 3.23 -5.59 -4.90
CA VAL A 71 2.00 -6.17 -5.44
C VAL A 71 0.84 -5.21 -5.24
N ARG A 72 -0.01 -5.09 -6.26
CA ARG A 72 -1.27 -4.37 -6.17
C ARG A 72 -2.36 -5.28 -5.62
N LYS A 73 -2.94 -4.89 -4.49
CA LYS A 73 -4.10 -5.55 -3.88
C LYS A 73 -5.31 -4.62 -3.93
N VAL A 74 -6.50 -5.21 -3.91
CA VAL A 74 -7.76 -4.47 -3.85
C VAL A 74 -8.47 -4.84 -2.56
N VAL A 75 -8.90 -3.84 -1.77
CA VAL A 75 -9.62 -4.08 -0.52
C VAL A 75 -11.04 -3.53 -0.61
N ASP A 76 -11.99 -4.31 -0.13
CA ASP A 76 -13.38 -3.91 0.01
C ASP A 76 -13.63 -3.48 1.46
N VAL A 77 -13.98 -2.21 1.64
CA VAL A 77 -14.17 -1.54 2.93
C VAL A 77 -15.66 -1.28 3.14
N LEU A 78 -16.25 -1.86 4.19
CA LEU A 78 -17.61 -1.55 4.59
C LEU A 78 -17.64 -0.29 5.44
N LYS A 79 -18.35 0.74 4.99
CA LYS A 79 -18.54 2.01 5.70
C LYS A 79 -19.97 2.51 5.53
N GLY A 80 -20.69 2.71 6.64
CA GLY A 80 -22.06 3.20 6.62
C GLY A 80 -23.01 2.33 5.79
N GLY A 81 -22.87 1.00 5.85
CA GLY A 81 -23.68 0.04 5.09
C GLY A 81 -23.34 -0.09 3.60
N LYS A 82 -22.34 0.64 3.09
CA LYS A 82 -21.88 0.57 1.69
C LYS A 82 -20.46 0.02 1.61
N THR A 83 -20.17 -0.75 0.56
CA THR A 83 -18.83 -1.27 0.27
C THR A 83 -18.09 -0.33 -0.68
N TYR A 84 -16.87 0.05 -0.30
CA TYR A 84 -15.98 0.89 -1.09
C TYR A 84 -14.72 0.12 -1.45
N ARG A 85 -14.35 0.16 -2.72
CA ARG A 85 -13.21 -0.56 -3.25
C ARG A 85 -11.99 0.35 -3.34
N HIS A 86 -10.86 -0.08 -2.76
CA HIS A 86 -9.61 0.68 -2.75
C HIS A 86 -8.45 -0.15 -3.29
N LYS A 87 -7.69 0.42 -4.22
CA LYS A 87 -6.41 -0.15 -4.69
C LYS A 87 -5.31 0.26 -3.72
N ILE A 88 -4.49 -0.71 -3.32
CA ILE A 88 -3.41 -0.55 -2.34
C ILE A 88 -2.17 -1.26 -2.86
N ILE A 89 -1.01 -0.71 -2.55
CA ILE A 89 0.29 -1.31 -2.85
C ILE A 89 0.82 -1.98 -1.59
N VAL A 90 1.31 -3.21 -1.74
CA VAL A 90 1.82 -4.05 -0.65
C VAL A 90 3.20 -4.52 -1.04
N ALA A 91 4.15 -4.47 -0.12
CA ALA A 91 5.48 -5.03 -0.32
C ALA A 91 5.40 -6.54 -0.55
N ASP A 92 6.23 -7.08 -1.44
CA ASP A 92 6.32 -8.52 -1.72
C ASP A 92 6.49 -9.36 -0.46
N VAL A 93 7.36 -8.93 0.47
CA VAL A 93 7.60 -9.61 1.75
C VAL A 93 6.37 -9.70 2.67
N LYS A 94 5.36 -8.86 2.43
CA LYS A 94 4.08 -8.87 3.18
C LYS A 94 2.92 -9.45 2.38
N ALA A 95 3.04 -9.54 1.05
CA ALA A 95 1.93 -9.83 0.15
C ALA A 95 1.23 -11.16 0.46
N ALA A 96 1.97 -12.20 0.87
CA ALA A 96 1.41 -13.51 1.21
C ALA A 96 0.56 -13.50 2.49
N ALA A 97 0.94 -12.71 3.49
CA ALA A 97 0.24 -12.62 4.77
C ALA A 97 -0.85 -11.54 4.79
N PHE A 98 -0.79 -10.59 3.84
CA PHE A 98 -1.63 -9.40 3.80
C PHE A 98 -3.12 -9.74 3.91
N ASP A 99 -3.61 -10.65 3.07
CA ASP A 99 -5.05 -10.96 2.94
C ASP A 99 -5.69 -11.39 4.26
N ASN A 100 -4.94 -12.04 5.15
CA ASN A 100 -5.42 -12.43 6.47
C ASN A 100 -5.14 -11.36 7.52
N ALA A 101 -4.03 -10.64 7.42
CA ALA A 101 -3.61 -9.63 8.38
C ALA A 101 -4.51 -8.37 8.38
N VAL A 102 -5.13 -8.02 7.24
CA VAL A 102 -5.98 -6.82 7.13
C VAL A 102 -7.47 -7.10 7.28
N LYS A 103 -7.91 -8.36 7.30
CA LYS A 103 -9.33 -8.68 7.52
C LYS A 103 -9.79 -8.14 8.87
N ALA A 104 -10.97 -7.54 8.88
CA ALA A 104 -11.58 -6.90 10.05
C ALA A 104 -10.81 -5.69 10.63
N LYS A 105 -9.74 -5.23 9.98
CA LYS A 105 -9.07 -3.98 10.37
C LYS A 105 -9.87 -2.75 9.96
N THR A 106 -9.71 -1.68 10.75
CA THR A 106 -10.24 -0.37 10.44
C THR A 106 -9.36 0.32 9.42
N TYR A 107 -9.93 0.74 8.29
CA TYR A 107 -9.24 1.46 7.23
C TYR A 107 -10.18 2.51 6.64
N ARG A 108 -9.71 3.76 6.52
CA ARG A 108 -10.46 4.91 5.99
C ARG A 108 -11.86 5.14 6.61
N GLY A 109 -11.97 4.84 7.90
CA GLY A 109 -13.21 4.98 8.68
C GLY A 109 -14.27 3.91 8.35
N GLY A 110 -13.86 2.76 7.83
CA GLY A 110 -14.68 1.56 7.69
C GLY A 110 -13.90 0.30 8.05
N THR A 111 -14.51 -0.87 7.87
CA THR A 111 -13.89 -2.16 8.18
C THR A 111 -13.59 -2.93 6.90
N ILE A 112 -12.36 -3.43 6.76
CA ILE A 112 -11.98 -4.28 5.61
C ILE A 112 -12.70 -5.62 5.74
N LYS A 113 -13.55 -5.94 4.74
CA LYS A 113 -14.31 -7.19 4.68
C LYS A 113 -13.57 -8.28 3.92
N LYS A 114 -12.97 -7.92 2.80
CA LYS A 114 -12.32 -8.86 1.89
C LYS A 114 -11.17 -8.16 1.18
N VAL A 115 -10.14 -8.93 0.86
CA VAL A 115 -9.13 -8.57 -0.14
C VAL A 115 -9.49 -9.32 -1.42
N VAL A 116 -9.63 -8.57 -2.50
CA VAL A 116 -9.92 -9.07 -3.84
C VAL A 116 -8.61 -9.05 -4.62
N ASN A 117 -8.20 -10.18 -5.19
CA ASN A 117 -7.11 -10.14 -6.15
C ASN A 117 -7.65 -9.58 -7.47
N PRO A 118 -6.93 -8.67 -8.15
CA PRO A 118 -7.38 -8.09 -9.41
C PRO A 118 -7.76 -9.11 -10.49
N LEU A 119 -7.15 -10.31 -10.45
CA LEU A 119 -7.44 -11.40 -11.39
C LEU A 119 -8.76 -12.13 -11.08
N ASP A 120 -9.18 -12.15 -9.81
CA ASP A 120 -10.42 -12.82 -9.39
C ASP A 120 -11.69 -11.99 -9.73
N ASP A 121 -11.51 -10.69 -10.01
CA ASP A 121 -12.57 -9.69 -10.26
C ASP A 121 -12.94 -9.58 -11.76
N ILE A 122 -12.19 -10.26 -12.66
CA ILE A 122 -12.46 -10.27 -14.11
C ILE A 122 -13.62 -11.23 -14.45
N PHE A 123 -13.93 -12.18 -13.56
CA PHE A 123 -14.90 -13.24 -13.78
C PHE A 123 -16.09 -13.23 -12.80
N SER A 124 -16.28 -12.15 -12.04
CA SER A 124 -17.36 -12.01 -11.05
C SER A 124 -18.38 -10.95 -11.41
#